data_AF-A0A1S9C4B8-F1
#
_entry.id   AF-A0A1S9C4B8-F1
#
_cell.length_a   1.000
_cell.length_b   1.000
_cell.length_c   1.000
_cell.angle_alpha   90.00
_cell.angle_beta   90.00
_cell.angle_gamma   90.00
#
_symmetry.space_group_name_H-M   'P 1'
#
loop_
_entity.id
_entity.type
_entity.pdbx_description
1 polymer ?
#
loop_
_entity_poly.entity_id
_entity_poly.type
_entity_poly.pdbx_seq_one_letter_code
_entity_poly.pdbx_strand_id
1 'polypeptide(L)'
;MEPVRVVQIVQIFVLILLLFCSAFFSMSETALMSISKIDARHMVSQNIKGAELVSKLVEDPSKLLGAILVGNNLVNVASASLSTVVATNLFGSAGVGIATGAVTILVLIFGEITPKSLSTQNPQRVAILVARPISIVVASFSGIVKVLMIISNVFIKLLGGNSNTVKDFMTAEQLKTIVTVSHEEGVLEDEEKEMIYNVFDFGDLYAKDIMIPRTDMIAIDIEATYNEVIALYKEYQFSRMPVFEETHDNIVGMIYMKDFLVKSIKAESFKVKDIAREA
;
A
#
# COMPACT_ATOMS: atom_id res chain seq x y z
N MET A 1 57.43 20.13 16.96
CA MET A 1 56.35 19.37 17.66
C MET A 1 54.94 19.85 17.31
N GLU A 2 54.74 21.05 16.76
CA GLU A 2 53.41 21.53 16.34
C GLU A 2 52.75 20.80 15.15
N PRO A 3 53.44 20.39 14.07
CA PRO A 3 52.75 19.84 12.89
C PRO A 3 52.07 18.49 13.15
N VAL A 4 52.62 17.65 14.05
CA VAL A 4 52.04 16.35 14.39
C VAL A 4 50.73 16.50 15.17
N ARG A 5 50.65 17.47 16.10
CA ARG A 5 49.42 17.74 16.86
C ARG A 5 48.31 18.32 15.98
N VAL A 6 48.66 19.20 15.03
CA VAL A 6 47.70 19.74 14.06
C VAL A 6 47.10 18.62 13.20
N VAL A 7 47.93 17.70 12.70
CA VAL A 7 47.46 16.55 11.92
C VAL A 7 46.51 15.66 12.73
N GLN A 8 46.82 15.39 14.00
CA GLN A 8 45.94 14.59 14.88
C GLN A 8 44.59 15.25 15.13
N ILE A 9 44.56 16.57 15.36
CA ILE A 9 43.32 17.32 15.56
C ILE A 9 42.46 17.27 14.29
N VAL A 10 43.08 17.45 13.12
CA VAL A 10 42.38 17.35 11.82
C VAL A 10 41.82 15.95 11.62
N GLN A 11 42.56 14.89 11.94
CA GLN A 11 42.08 13.51 11.81
C GLN A 11 40.87 13.24 12.72
N ILE A 12 40.90 13.72 13.97
CA ILE A 12 39.76 13.57 14.90
C ILE A 12 38.55 14.36 14.39
N PHE A 13 38.75 15.59 13.91
CA PHE A 13 37.67 16.39 13.34
C PHE A 13 37.03 15.71 12.12
N VAL A 14 37.84 15.19 11.19
CA VAL A 14 37.37 14.44 10.03
C VAL A 14 36.63 13.17 10.46
N LEU A 15 37.10 12.47 11.50
CA LEU A 15 36.42 11.29 12.04
C LEU A 15 35.03 11.63 12.60
N ILE A 16 34.92 12.72 13.35
CA ILE A 16 33.63 13.21 13.86
C ILE A 16 32.69 13.56 12.69
N LEU A 17 33.20 14.24 11.66
CA LEU A 17 32.42 14.54 10.47
C LEU A 17 31.93 13.27 9.75
N LEU A 18 32.79 12.26 9.60
CA LEU A 18 32.42 10.96 9.01
C LEU A 18 31.35 10.24 9.86
N LEU A 19 31.43 10.30 11.18
CA LEU A 19 30.40 9.75 12.07
C LEU A 19 29.04 10.42 11.83
N PHE A 20 29.00 11.76 11.70
CA PHE A 20 27.77 12.48 11.36
C PHE A 20 27.25 12.13 9.97
N CYS A 21 28.13 11.94 8.98
CA CYS A 21 27.74 11.49 7.66
C CYS A 21 27.13 10.08 7.70
N SER A 22 27.72 9.16 8.47
CA SER A 22 27.19 7.80 8.68
C SER A 22 25.81 7.85 9.33
N ALA A 23 25.66 8.64 10.40
CA ALA A 23 24.38 8.90 11.05
C ALA A 23 23.33 9.44 10.08
N PHE A 24 23.71 10.40 9.24
CA PHE A 24 22.84 10.99 8.23
C PHE A 24 22.37 9.94 7.20
N PHE A 25 23.27 9.10 6.67
CA PHE A 25 22.91 8.05 5.73
C PHE A 25 22.03 6.98 6.38
N SER A 26 22.38 6.50 7.57
CA SER A 26 21.61 5.53 8.35
C SER A 26 20.20 6.04 8.66
N MET A 27 20.07 7.30 9.10
CA MET A 27 18.79 7.93 9.36
C MET A 27 17.96 8.07 8.07
N SER A 28 18.61 8.47 6.97
CA SER A 28 17.94 8.65 5.67
C SER A 28 17.42 7.33 5.11
N GLU A 29 18.20 6.25 5.24
CA GLU A 29 17.84 4.89 4.86
C GLU A 29 16.52 4.50 5.55
N THR A 30 16.50 4.57 6.88
CA THR A 30 15.35 4.15 7.66
C THR A 30 14.13 5.04 7.40
N ALA A 31 14.29 6.36 7.35
CA ALA A 31 13.17 7.27 7.11
C ALA A 31 12.47 7.00 5.77
N LEU A 32 13.26 6.87 4.70
CA LEU A 32 12.73 6.74 3.34
C LEU A 32 12.23 5.32 3.05
N MET A 33 12.79 4.30 3.69
CA MET A 33 12.30 2.91 3.55
C MET A 33 11.06 2.62 4.39
N SER A 34 10.82 3.37 5.47
CA SER A 34 9.60 3.23 6.28
C SER A 34 8.37 3.91 5.65
N ILE A 35 8.53 4.74 4.62
CA ILE A 35 7.42 5.44 3.96
C ILE A 35 6.95 4.61 2.75
N SER A 36 5.67 4.25 2.74
CA SER A 36 5.09 3.58 1.58
C SER A 36 4.86 4.56 0.41
N LYS A 37 4.71 4.01 -0.81
CA LYS A 37 4.30 4.82 -1.97
C LYS A 37 2.95 5.51 -1.78
N ILE A 38 2.06 4.89 -1.00
CA ILE A 38 0.73 5.43 -0.70
C ILE A 38 0.88 6.64 0.24
N ASP A 39 1.66 6.49 1.31
CA ASP A 39 1.93 7.57 2.26
C ASP A 39 2.57 8.77 1.57
N ALA A 40 3.58 8.54 0.71
CA ALA A 40 4.23 9.61 -0.02
C ALA A 40 3.26 10.36 -0.95
N ARG A 41 2.36 9.65 -1.63
CA ARG A 41 1.31 10.26 -2.47
C ARG A 41 0.29 11.02 -1.64
N HIS A 42 -0.09 10.50 -0.47
CA HIS A 42 -0.97 11.20 0.46
C HIS A 42 -0.32 12.49 0.98
N MET A 43 0.97 12.48 1.30
CA MET A 43 1.70 13.69 1.67
C MET A 43 1.70 14.75 0.56
N VAL A 44 1.80 14.32 -0.70
CA VAL A 44 1.70 15.21 -1.88
C VAL A 44 0.29 15.79 -2.02
N SER A 45 -0.76 14.99 -1.85
CA SER A 45 -2.16 15.49 -1.96
C SER A 45 -2.50 16.49 -0.84
N GLN A 46 -1.89 16.34 0.34
CA GLN A 46 -1.97 17.29 1.44
C GLN A 46 -1.12 18.56 1.24
N ASN A 47 -0.46 18.73 0.08
CA ASN A 47 0.42 19.86 -0.24
C ASN A 47 1.55 20.08 0.78
N ILE A 48 2.07 18.99 1.37
CA ILE A 48 3.18 19.07 2.32
C ILE A 48 4.47 19.45 1.57
N LYS A 49 5.16 20.49 2.07
CA LYS A 49 6.43 20.96 1.47
C LYS A 49 7.47 19.85 1.46
N GLY A 50 8.05 19.58 0.29
CA GLY A 50 9.07 18.54 0.10
C GLY A 50 8.52 17.13 -0.14
N ALA A 51 7.20 16.91 -0.05
CA ALA A 51 6.58 15.61 -0.30
C ALA A 51 6.80 15.11 -1.73
N GLU A 52 6.86 15.99 -2.73
CA GLU A 52 7.16 15.61 -4.11
C GLU A 52 8.53 14.93 -4.27
N LEU A 53 9.54 15.44 -3.56
CA LEU A 53 10.87 14.85 -3.58
C LEU A 53 10.89 13.49 -2.88
N VAL A 54 10.20 13.37 -1.73
CA VAL A 54 10.04 12.09 -1.03
C VAL A 54 9.35 11.08 -1.96
N SER A 55 8.24 11.47 -2.58
CA SER A 55 7.50 10.63 -3.54
C SER A 55 8.39 10.17 -4.69
N LYS A 56 9.20 11.06 -5.26
CA LYS A 56 10.13 10.72 -6.34
C LYS A 56 11.24 9.77 -5.90
N LEU A 57 11.75 9.90 -4.67
CA LEU A 57 12.78 9.02 -4.12
C LEU A 57 12.24 7.61 -3.84
N VAL A 58 11.04 7.52 -3.27
CA VAL A 58 10.39 6.24 -2.91
C VAL A 58 9.84 5.50 -4.14
N GLU A 59 9.72 6.17 -5.28
CA GLU A 59 9.21 5.56 -6.53
C GLU A 59 10.12 4.43 -7.05
N ASP A 60 11.44 4.61 -6.96
CA ASP A 60 12.47 3.62 -7.33
C ASP A 60 13.33 3.27 -6.10
N PRO A 61 12.85 2.34 -5.24
CA PRO A 61 13.53 1.99 -4.00
C PRO A 61 14.88 1.32 -4.26
N SER A 62 15.05 0.58 -5.36
CA SER A 62 16.32 -0.07 -5.69
C SER A 62 17.43 0.95 -5.97
N LYS A 63 17.11 2.00 -6.74
CA LYS A 63 18.08 3.08 -7.00
C LYS A 63 18.38 3.90 -5.74
N LEU A 64 17.35 4.21 -4.95
CA LEU A 64 17.47 4.92 -3.69
C LEU A 64 18.37 4.16 -2.70
N LEU A 65 18.02 2.91 -2.43
CA LEU A 65 18.73 2.02 -1.51
C LEU A 65 20.17 1.83 -1.97
N GLY A 66 20.39 1.58 -3.27
CA GLY A 66 21.74 1.45 -3.83
C GLY A 66 22.61 2.68 -3.59
N ALA A 67 22.08 3.89 -3.80
CA ALA A 67 22.85 5.11 -3.61
C ALA A 67 23.17 5.38 -2.13
N ILE A 68 22.20 5.18 -1.24
CA ILE A 68 22.39 5.33 0.20
C ILE A 68 23.40 4.30 0.71
N LEU A 69 23.29 3.04 0.30
CA LEU A 69 24.23 1.98 0.68
C LEU A 69 25.66 2.28 0.20
N VAL A 70 25.84 2.76 -1.03
CA VAL A 70 27.17 3.15 -1.53
C VAL A 70 27.75 4.28 -0.69
N GLY A 71 26.96 5.33 -0.43
CA GLY A 71 27.39 6.47 0.39
C GLY A 71 27.74 6.06 1.82
N ASN A 72 26.86 5.29 2.47
CA ASN A 72 27.04 4.84 3.84
C ASN A 72 28.27 3.95 3.97
N ASN A 73 28.44 2.98 3.07
CA ASN A 73 29.60 2.09 3.09
C ASN A 73 30.91 2.84 2.84
N LEU A 74 30.93 3.81 1.93
CA LEU A 74 32.12 4.63 1.69
C LEU A 74 32.53 5.38 2.98
N VAL A 75 31.56 6.01 3.63
CA VAL A 75 31.78 6.74 4.89
C VAL A 75 32.23 5.80 6.01
N ASN A 76 31.58 4.66 6.17
CA ASN A 76 31.92 3.68 7.21
C ASN A 76 33.32 3.09 7.01
N VAL A 77 33.69 2.72 5.78
CA VAL A 77 35.03 2.21 5.46
C VAL A 77 36.09 3.29 5.67
N ALA A 78 35.82 4.53 5.23
CA ALA A 78 36.72 5.65 5.46
C ALA A 78 36.89 5.95 6.97
N SER A 79 35.79 5.90 7.73
CA SER A 79 35.80 6.09 9.18
C SER A 79 36.62 5.00 9.86
N ALA A 80 36.36 3.72 9.56
CA ALA A 80 37.11 2.60 10.14
C ALA A 80 38.62 2.66 9.81
N SER A 81 38.96 2.99 8.57
CA SER A 81 40.35 3.16 8.15
C SER A 81 41.04 4.31 8.88
N LEU A 82 40.40 5.48 8.94
CA LEU A 82 40.94 6.66 9.63
C LEU A 82 41.05 6.41 11.14
N SER A 83 40.04 5.78 11.74
CA SER A 83 40.08 5.39 13.16
C SER A 83 41.23 4.45 13.46
N THR A 84 41.52 3.49 12.58
CA THR A 84 42.66 2.58 12.76
C THR A 84 43.99 3.34 12.76
N VAL A 85 44.14 4.31 11.85
CA VAL A 85 45.35 5.18 11.80
C VAL A 85 45.45 6.04 13.06
N VAL A 86 44.36 6.68 13.48
CA VAL A 86 44.32 7.51 14.69
C VAL A 86 44.62 6.67 15.94
N ALA A 87 44.02 5.48 16.05
CA ALA A 87 44.24 4.56 17.15
C ALA A 87 45.70 4.10 17.25
N THR A 88 46.29 3.71 16.10
CA THR A 88 47.68 3.27 16.04
C THR A 88 48.64 4.39 16.43
N ASN A 89 48.36 5.63 16.01
CA ASN A 89 49.19 6.79 16.32
C ASN A 89 49.08 7.26 17.78
N LEU A 90 47.92 7.10 18.43
CA LEU A 90 47.67 7.55 19.80
C LEU A 90 48.03 6.50 20.86
N PHE A 91 47.73 5.22 20.60
CA PHE A 91 47.79 4.16 21.60
C PHE A 91 48.87 3.10 21.30
N GLY A 92 49.57 3.22 20.17
CA GLY A 92 50.55 2.23 19.72
C GLY A 92 49.91 0.87 19.38
N SER A 93 50.72 -0.11 18.95
CA SER A 93 50.25 -1.42 18.48
C SER A 93 49.47 -2.22 19.55
N ALA A 94 49.82 -2.07 20.83
CA ALA A 94 49.17 -2.78 21.93
C ALA A 94 47.76 -2.21 22.27
N GLY A 95 47.51 -0.92 21.99
CA GLY A 95 46.23 -0.28 22.26
C GLY A 95 45.25 -0.28 21.09
N VAL A 96 45.67 -0.75 19.91
CA VAL A 96 44.83 -0.80 18.70
C VAL A 96 43.56 -1.61 18.94
N GLY A 97 43.65 -2.78 19.59
CA GLY A 97 42.47 -3.62 19.82
C GLY A 97 41.39 -2.94 20.66
N ILE A 98 41.80 -2.29 21.75
CA ILE A 98 40.89 -1.56 22.66
C ILE A 98 40.30 -0.33 21.96
N ALA A 99 41.14 0.45 21.27
CA ALA A 99 40.70 1.64 20.55
C ALA A 99 39.76 1.29 19.38
N THR A 100 40.04 0.23 18.63
CA THR A 100 39.16 -0.28 17.57
C THR A 100 37.82 -0.74 18.14
N GLY A 101 37.81 -1.46 19.27
CA GLY A 101 36.57 -1.85 19.93
C GLY A 101 35.75 -0.64 20.39
N ALA A 102 36.39 0.33 21.03
CA ALA A 102 35.74 1.55 21.50
C ALA A 102 35.15 2.39 20.36
N VAL A 103 35.90 2.60 19.28
CA VAL A 103 35.42 3.30 18.08
C VAL A 103 34.26 2.54 17.43
N THR A 104 34.35 1.21 17.32
CA THR A 104 33.28 0.40 16.73
C THR A 104 31.98 0.58 17.51
N ILE A 105 32.03 0.56 18.84
CA ILE A 105 30.87 0.83 19.69
C ILE A 105 30.33 2.24 19.45
N LEU A 106 31.19 3.25 19.35
CA LEU A 106 30.76 4.62 19.07
C LEU A 106 30.08 4.75 17.70
N VAL A 107 30.64 4.14 16.65
CA VAL A 107 30.05 4.14 15.30
C VAL A 107 28.71 3.41 15.30
N LEU A 108 28.62 2.24 15.93
CA LEU A 108 27.37 1.49 16.02
C LEU A 108 26.28 2.27 16.76
N ILE A 109 26.60 2.87 17.92
CA ILE A 109 25.60 3.59 18.70
C ILE A 109 25.21 4.89 17.99
N PHE A 110 26.17 5.77 17.72
CA PHE A 110 25.90 7.13 17.26
C PHE A 110 25.75 7.25 15.74
N GLY A 111 26.38 6.37 14.96
CA GLY A 111 26.32 6.36 13.50
C GLY A 111 25.21 5.48 12.92
N GLU A 112 24.77 4.45 13.64
CA GLU A 112 23.81 3.47 13.09
C GLU A 112 22.55 3.30 13.95
N ILE A 113 22.67 2.74 15.16
CA ILE A 113 21.53 2.31 15.98
C ILE A 113 20.67 3.51 16.42
N THR A 114 21.26 4.53 17.04
CA THR A 114 20.51 5.69 17.53
C THR A 114 19.84 6.48 16.40
N PRO A 115 20.54 6.83 15.30
CA PRO A 115 19.90 7.53 14.18
C PRO A 115 18.73 6.75 13.56
N LYS A 116 18.86 5.42 13.41
CA LYS A 116 17.79 4.56 12.88
C LYS A 116 16.59 4.52 13.82
N SER A 117 16.83 4.35 15.12
CA SER A 117 15.76 4.34 16.13
C SER A 117 15.02 5.68 16.23
N LEU A 118 15.72 6.80 16.07
CA LEU A 118 15.07 8.12 16.04
C LEU A 118 14.22 8.29 14.78
N SER A 119 14.70 7.75 13.65
CA SER A 119 14.01 7.83 12.37
C SER A 119 12.70 7.05 12.33
N THR A 120 12.60 5.91 13.00
CA THR A 120 11.37 5.10 13.00
C THR A 120 10.22 5.76 13.77
N GLN A 121 10.52 6.64 14.72
CA GLN A 121 9.47 7.34 15.49
C GLN A 121 8.76 8.43 14.68
N ASN A 122 9.46 9.09 13.74
CA ASN A 122 8.91 10.20 12.95
C ASN A 122 9.37 10.16 11.48
N PRO A 123 9.12 9.06 10.74
CA PRO A 123 9.72 8.82 9.43
C PRO A 123 9.37 9.91 8.41
N GLN A 124 8.12 10.41 8.41
CA GLN A 124 7.66 11.45 7.49
C GLN A 124 8.45 12.76 7.63
N ARG A 125 8.64 13.24 8.86
CA ARG A 125 9.39 14.49 9.13
C ARG A 125 10.85 14.35 8.72
N VAL A 126 11.47 13.23 9.09
CA VAL A 126 12.86 12.95 8.75
C VAL A 126 13.04 12.82 7.25
N ALA A 127 12.16 12.09 6.56
CA ALA A 127 12.21 11.93 5.11
C ALA A 127 12.15 13.26 4.36
N ILE A 128 11.27 14.18 4.76
CA ILE A 128 11.19 15.52 4.18
C ILE A 128 12.52 16.28 4.37
N LEU A 129 13.09 16.21 5.58
CA LEU A 129 14.36 16.86 5.90
C LEU A 129 15.51 16.35 5.03
N VAL A 130 15.60 15.03 4.85
CA VAL A 130 16.71 14.39 4.11
C VAL A 130 16.49 14.30 2.60
N ALA A 131 15.25 14.49 2.11
CA ALA A 131 14.90 14.26 0.71
C ALA A 131 15.77 15.07 -0.27
N ARG A 132 16.01 16.35 0.01
CA ARG A 132 16.86 17.20 -0.84
C ARG A 132 18.30 16.71 -0.91
N PRO A 133 19.05 16.60 0.21
CA PRO A 133 20.44 16.12 0.14
C PRO A 133 20.55 14.72 -0.44
N ILE A 134 19.64 13.80 -0.10
CA ILE A 134 19.65 12.44 -0.65
C ILE A 134 19.36 12.42 -2.15
N SER A 135 18.49 13.29 -2.66
CA SER A 135 18.24 13.38 -4.11
C SER A 135 19.51 13.73 -4.90
N ILE A 136 20.38 14.57 -4.34
CA ILE A 136 21.68 14.92 -4.95
C ILE A 136 22.62 13.71 -4.89
N VAL A 137 22.66 13.00 -3.78
CA VAL A 137 23.47 11.76 -3.64
C VAL A 137 23.02 10.70 -4.65
N VAL A 138 21.71 10.46 -4.76
CA VAL A 138 21.12 9.51 -5.72
C VAL A 138 21.46 9.89 -7.16
N ALA A 139 21.40 11.18 -7.49
CA ALA A 139 21.80 11.67 -8.82
C ALA A 139 23.29 11.42 -9.08
N SER A 140 24.15 11.72 -8.10
CA SER A 140 25.61 11.60 -8.21
C SER A 140 26.07 10.14 -8.34
N PHE A 141 25.50 9.23 -7.54
CA PHE A 141 25.85 7.81 -7.57
C PHE A 141 25.04 6.98 -8.57
N SER A 142 24.13 7.60 -9.34
CA SER A 142 23.26 6.87 -10.27
C SER A 142 24.03 6.01 -11.28
N GLY A 143 25.23 6.42 -11.71
CA GLY A 143 26.06 5.62 -12.61
C GLY A 143 26.59 4.35 -11.94
N ILE A 144 27.19 4.50 -10.76
CA ILE A 144 27.75 3.39 -9.96
C ILE A 144 26.64 2.40 -9.59
N VAL A 145 25.51 2.90 -9.11
CA VAL A 145 24.36 2.06 -8.71
C VAL A 145 23.84 1.22 -9.86
N LYS A 146 23.76 1.77 -11.09
CA LYS A 146 23.36 1.00 -12.28
C LYS A 146 24.29 -0.17 -12.55
N VAL A 147 25.60 0.05 -12.45
CA VAL A 147 26.59 -1.01 -12.65
C VAL A 147 26.44 -2.10 -11.57
N LEU A 148 26.32 -1.71 -10.30
CA LEU A 148 26.10 -2.65 -9.20
C LEU A 148 24.81 -3.46 -9.36
N MET A 149 23.72 -2.83 -9.82
CA MET A 149 22.45 -3.50 -10.12
C MET A 149 22.59 -4.53 -11.25
N ILE A 150 23.33 -4.21 -12.31
CA ILE A 150 23.60 -5.16 -13.40
C ILE A 150 24.34 -6.39 -12.86
N ILE A 151 25.38 -6.17 -12.06
CA ILE A 151 26.17 -7.25 -11.44
C ILE A 151 25.27 -8.10 -10.52
N SER A 152 24.50 -7.44 -9.65
CA SER A 152 23.58 -8.12 -8.73
C SER A 152 22.54 -8.97 -9.48
N ASN A 153 21.95 -8.45 -10.54
CA ASN A 153 20.98 -9.19 -11.36
C ASN A 153 21.60 -10.40 -12.07
N VAL A 154 22.87 -10.33 -12.47
CA VAL A 154 23.59 -11.50 -13.01
C VAL A 154 23.71 -12.59 -11.95
N PHE A 155 24.10 -12.24 -10.71
CA PHE A 155 24.17 -13.20 -9.62
C PHE A 155 22.80 -13.76 -9.24
N ILE A 156 21.75 -12.93 -9.17
CA ILE A 156 20.38 -13.37 -8.91
C ILE A 156 19.94 -14.38 -9.96
N LYS A 157 20.18 -14.11 -11.24
CA LYS A 157 19.84 -15.02 -12.34
C LYS A 157 20.62 -16.33 -12.28
N LEU A 158 21.90 -16.29 -11.91
CA LEU A 158 22.74 -17.48 -11.71
C LEU A 158 22.24 -18.35 -10.56
N LEU A 159 21.69 -17.73 -9.51
CA LEU A 159 21.10 -18.42 -8.35
C LEU A 159 19.64 -18.87 -8.59
N GLY A 160 19.12 -18.72 -9.81
CA GLY A 160 17.75 -19.12 -10.18
C GLY A 160 16.65 -18.12 -9.79
N GLY A 161 17.01 -16.92 -9.33
CA GLY A 161 16.06 -15.85 -9.02
C GLY A 161 15.57 -15.12 -10.26
N ASN A 162 14.33 -14.63 -10.21
CA ASN A 162 13.75 -13.79 -11.26
C ASN A 162 13.64 -12.35 -10.73
N SER A 163 14.40 -11.42 -11.30
CA SER A 163 14.44 -10.01 -10.84
C SER A 163 13.25 -9.16 -11.29
N ASN A 164 12.31 -9.76 -12.03
CA ASN A 164 11.04 -9.13 -12.36
C ASN A 164 10.04 -9.43 -11.25
N THR A 165 10.22 -8.82 -10.09
CA THR A 165 9.11 -8.65 -9.15
C THR A 165 8.12 -7.70 -9.80
N VAL A 166 7.10 -8.28 -10.44
CA VAL A 166 5.87 -7.60 -10.81
C VAL A 166 5.47 -6.76 -9.60
N LYS A 167 5.30 -5.45 -9.78
CA LYS A 167 4.83 -4.54 -8.71
C LYS A 167 3.66 -5.24 -8.01
N ASP A 168 3.80 -5.55 -6.72
CA ASP A 168 2.71 -6.05 -5.90
C ASP A 168 1.62 -4.97 -5.89
N PHE A 169 0.71 -5.06 -6.85
CA PHE A 169 -0.53 -4.33 -6.79
C PHE A 169 -1.33 -4.94 -5.66
N MET A 170 -1.82 -4.07 -4.78
CA MET A 170 -2.63 -4.50 -3.65
C MET A 170 -3.85 -5.27 -4.17
N THR A 171 -4.01 -6.53 -3.76
CA THR A 171 -5.14 -7.37 -4.16
C THR A 171 -6.36 -7.11 -3.28
N ALA A 172 -7.55 -7.53 -3.73
CA ALA A 172 -8.77 -7.45 -2.92
C ALA A 172 -8.60 -8.20 -1.58
N GLU A 173 -7.92 -9.36 -1.58
CA GLU A 173 -7.61 -10.12 -0.36
C GLU A 173 -6.69 -9.37 0.61
N GLN A 174 -5.69 -8.65 0.09
CA GLN A 174 -4.82 -7.81 0.92
C GLN A 174 -5.61 -6.64 1.53
N LEU A 175 -6.54 -6.04 0.79
CA LEU A 175 -7.45 -5.02 1.32
C LEU A 175 -8.39 -5.58 2.40
N LYS A 176 -9.00 -6.74 2.17
CA LYS A 176 -9.82 -7.46 3.16
C LYS A 176 -9.03 -7.74 4.45
N THR A 177 -7.75 -8.09 4.32
CA THR A 177 -6.83 -8.27 5.46
C THR A 177 -6.65 -6.98 6.26
N ILE A 178 -6.41 -5.85 5.59
CA ILE A 178 -6.27 -4.54 6.26
C ILE A 178 -7.55 -4.17 7.01
N VAL A 179 -8.72 -4.38 6.41
CA VAL A 179 -10.03 -4.12 7.04
C VAL A 179 -10.20 -4.99 8.28
N THR A 180 -9.84 -6.27 8.21
CA THR A 180 -9.91 -7.19 9.36
C THR A 180 -9.01 -6.75 10.50
N VAL A 181 -7.74 -6.42 10.21
CA VAL A 181 -6.80 -5.93 11.24
C VAL A 181 -7.27 -4.61 11.84
N SER A 182 -7.80 -3.70 11.02
CA SER A 182 -8.32 -2.41 11.51
C SER A 182 -9.51 -2.58 12.46
N HIS A 183 -10.36 -3.57 12.22
CA HIS A 183 -11.44 -3.94 13.12
C HIS A 183 -10.92 -4.57 14.43
N GLU A 184 -9.94 -5.48 14.36
CA GLU A 184 -9.31 -6.09 15.55
C GLU A 184 -8.64 -5.06 16.47
N GLU A 185 -8.05 -4.01 15.88
CA GLU A 185 -7.46 -2.87 16.60
C GLU A 185 -8.52 -1.85 17.11
N GLY A 186 -9.81 -2.11 16.88
CA GLY A 186 -10.92 -1.27 17.34
C GLY A 186 -11.09 0.04 16.58
N VAL A 187 -10.51 0.16 15.37
CA VAL A 187 -10.66 1.33 14.50
C VAL A 187 -11.97 1.29 13.72
N LEU A 188 -12.48 0.08 13.42
CA LEU A 188 -13.72 -0.16 12.67
C LEU A 188 -14.71 -0.99 13.49
N GLU A 189 -15.99 -0.66 13.38
CA GLU A 189 -17.08 -1.45 13.95
C GLU A 189 -17.41 -2.69 13.08
N ASP A 190 -18.11 -3.68 13.66
CA ASP A 190 -18.51 -4.91 12.95
C ASP A 190 -19.31 -4.62 11.67
N GLU A 191 -20.24 -3.65 11.77
CA GLU A 191 -21.15 -3.26 10.69
C GLU A 191 -20.39 -2.62 9.51
N GLU A 192 -19.35 -1.82 9.81
CA GLU A 192 -18.50 -1.19 8.80
C GLU A 192 -17.65 -2.23 8.06
N LYS A 193 -17.10 -3.19 8.79
CA LYS A 193 -16.37 -4.32 8.20
C LYS A 193 -17.26 -5.13 7.28
N GLU A 194 -18.46 -5.49 7.72
CA GLU A 194 -19.42 -6.26 6.92
C GLU A 194 -19.81 -5.51 5.64
N MET A 195 -20.07 -4.20 5.74
CA MET A 195 -20.36 -3.37 4.57
C MET A 195 -19.21 -3.37 3.56
N ILE A 196 -17.97 -3.19 4.00
CA ILE A 196 -16.81 -3.19 3.11
C ILE A 196 -16.63 -4.55 2.43
N TYR A 197 -16.83 -5.64 3.16
CA TYR A 197 -16.77 -7.00 2.59
C TYR A 197 -17.85 -7.21 1.53
N ASN A 198 -19.09 -6.82 1.81
CA ASN A 198 -20.21 -6.92 0.87
C ASN A 198 -19.96 -6.10 -0.41
N VAL A 199 -19.27 -4.96 -0.33
CA VAL A 199 -18.90 -4.16 -1.51
C VAL A 199 -17.89 -4.88 -2.39
N PHE A 200 -16.89 -5.54 -1.80
CA PHE A 200 -15.95 -6.36 -2.56
C PHE A 200 -16.65 -7.53 -3.25
N ASP A 201 -17.48 -8.26 -2.50
CA ASP A 201 -18.20 -9.41 -3.02
C ASP A 201 -19.21 -8.99 -4.10
N PHE A 202 -19.85 -7.83 -3.95
CA PHE A 202 -20.76 -7.27 -4.97
C PHE A 202 -20.08 -7.02 -6.32
N GLY A 203 -18.81 -6.62 -6.33
CA GLY A 203 -18.03 -6.45 -7.56
C GLY A 203 -17.84 -7.75 -8.35
N ASP A 204 -17.89 -8.89 -7.66
CA ASP A 204 -17.69 -10.22 -8.23
C ASP A 204 -19.02 -10.95 -8.51
N LEU A 205 -20.16 -10.41 -8.07
CA LEU A 205 -21.50 -11.00 -8.28
C LEU A 205 -21.99 -10.79 -9.72
N TYR A 206 -22.48 -11.87 -10.32
CA TYR A 206 -23.23 -11.85 -11.58
C TYR A 206 -24.73 -11.94 -11.30
N ALA A 207 -25.56 -11.48 -12.24
CA ALA A 207 -27.01 -11.58 -12.12
C ALA A 207 -27.50 -13.01 -11.83
N LYS A 208 -26.84 -14.02 -12.41
CA LYS A 208 -27.14 -15.44 -12.19
C LYS A 208 -26.93 -15.90 -10.74
N ASP A 209 -26.11 -15.20 -9.97
CA ASP A 209 -25.74 -15.58 -8.60
C ASP A 209 -26.81 -15.12 -7.58
N ILE A 210 -27.66 -14.15 -7.96
CA ILE A 210 -28.72 -13.59 -7.10
C ILE A 210 -30.13 -13.67 -7.70
N MET A 211 -30.27 -14.02 -8.98
CA MET A 211 -31.58 -14.13 -9.62
C MET A 211 -32.37 -15.31 -9.06
N ILE A 212 -33.69 -15.17 -9.02
CA ILE A 212 -34.57 -16.31 -8.79
C ILE A 212 -34.54 -17.20 -10.04
N PRO A 213 -34.25 -18.50 -9.90
CA PRO A 213 -34.31 -19.43 -11.03
C PRO A 213 -35.68 -19.40 -11.70
N ARG A 214 -35.69 -19.50 -13.04
CA ARG A 214 -36.93 -19.53 -13.84
C ARG A 214 -37.97 -20.51 -13.30
N THR A 215 -37.55 -21.68 -12.84
CA THR A 215 -38.44 -22.74 -12.35
C THR A 215 -39.16 -22.36 -11.06
N ASP A 216 -38.59 -21.42 -10.31
CA ASP A 216 -39.07 -21.00 -9.00
C ASP A 216 -39.76 -19.63 -9.09
N MET A 217 -39.86 -19.08 -10.30
CA MET A 217 -40.47 -17.79 -10.57
C MET A 217 -41.99 -17.89 -10.53
N ILE A 218 -42.61 -17.12 -9.64
CA ILE A 218 -44.06 -16.96 -9.61
C ILE A 218 -44.45 -15.91 -10.65
N ALA A 219 -45.20 -16.33 -11.67
CA ALA A 219 -45.65 -15.51 -12.77
C ALA A 219 -47.17 -15.61 -12.97
N ILE A 220 -47.74 -14.62 -13.66
CA ILE A 220 -49.18 -14.49 -13.92
C ILE A 220 -49.42 -14.76 -15.41
N ASP A 221 -50.44 -15.54 -15.73
CA ASP A 221 -50.90 -15.73 -17.11
C ASP A 221 -51.56 -14.45 -17.65
N ILE A 222 -51.31 -14.06 -18.89
CA ILE A 222 -51.94 -12.91 -19.54
C ILE A 222 -53.47 -12.98 -19.59
N GLU A 223 -54.05 -14.18 -19.52
CA GLU A 223 -55.49 -14.41 -19.50
C GLU A 223 -56.06 -14.55 -18.06
N ALA A 224 -55.22 -14.37 -17.03
CA ALA A 224 -55.65 -14.50 -15.64
C ALA A 224 -56.71 -13.46 -15.25
N THR A 225 -57.70 -13.90 -14.46
CA THR A 225 -58.76 -13.06 -13.94
C THR A 225 -58.29 -12.24 -12.73
N TYR A 226 -59.06 -11.19 -12.40
CA TYR A 226 -58.78 -10.34 -11.25
C TYR A 226 -58.64 -11.15 -9.94
N ASN A 227 -59.52 -12.14 -9.74
CA ASN A 227 -59.53 -12.94 -8.53
C ASN A 227 -58.32 -13.86 -8.42
N GLU A 228 -57.85 -14.41 -9.55
CA GLU A 228 -56.64 -15.25 -9.60
C GLU A 228 -55.39 -14.43 -9.26
N VAL A 229 -55.25 -13.24 -9.83
CA VAL A 229 -54.13 -12.32 -9.52
C VAL A 229 -54.14 -11.92 -8.04
N ILE A 230 -55.31 -11.60 -7.48
CA ILE A 230 -55.44 -11.27 -6.05
C ILE A 230 -55.19 -12.49 -5.16
N ALA A 231 -55.56 -13.70 -5.58
CA ALA A 231 -55.26 -14.93 -4.86
C ALA A 231 -53.74 -15.17 -4.79
N LEU A 232 -53.05 -15.08 -5.92
CA LEU A 232 -51.58 -15.15 -6.02
C LEU A 232 -50.89 -14.09 -5.13
N TYR A 233 -51.38 -12.85 -5.14
CA TYR A 233 -50.85 -11.81 -4.25
C TYR A 233 -51.08 -12.11 -2.77
N LYS A 234 -52.25 -12.63 -2.39
CA LYS A 234 -52.52 -13.00 -1.00
C LYS A 234 -51.63 -14.14 -0.52
N GLU A 235 -51.26 -15.05 -1.42
CA GLU A 235 -50.38 -16.17 -1.13
C GLU A 235 -48.91 -15.75 -1.01
N TYR A 236 -48.37 -15.09 -2.05
CA TYR A 236 -46.92 -14.81 -2.14
C TYR A 236 -46.50 -13.40 -1.73
N GLN A 237 -47.45 -12.44 -1.67
CA GLN A 237 -47.22 -11.06 -1.24
C GLN A 237 -46.15 -10.28 -2.03
N PHE A 238 -45.82 -10.73 -3.24
CA PHE A 238 -44.85 -10.04 -4.09
C PHE A 238 -45.42 -8.74 -4.64
N SER A 239 -44.61 -7.68 -4.59
CA SER A 239 -45.00 -6.35 -5.11
C SER A 239 -45.04 -6.28 -6.63
N ARG A 240 -44.27 -7.14 -7.29
CA ARG A 240 -44.13 -7.22 -8.75
C ARG A 240 -44.14 -8.68 -9.17
N MET A 241 -44.87 -8.99 -10.23
CA MET A 241 -44.96 -10.35 -10.78
C MET A 241 -44.83 -10.29 -12.31
N PRO A 242 -43.98 -11.13 -12.92
CA PRO A 242 -43.92 -11.29 -14.36
C PRO A 242 -45.24 -11.77 -14.94
N VAL A 243 -45.55 -11.31 -16.15
CA VAL A 243 -46.69 -11.78 -16.93
C VAL A 243 -46.16 -12.59 -18.09
N PHE A 244 -46.67 -13.81 -18.26
CA PHE A 244 -46.33 -14.67 -19.38
C PHE A 244 -47.51 -14.89 -20.32
N GLU A 245 -47.23 -15.18 -21.59
CA GLU A 245 -48.23 -15.51 -22.61
C GLU A 245 -47.90 -16.88 -23.22
N GLU A 246 -48.89 -17.79 -23.24
CA GLU A 246 -48.81 -19.19 -23.69
C GLU A 246 -47.86 -20.10 -22.89
N THR A 247 -46.63 -19.67 -22.62
CA THR A 247 -45.60 -20.45 -21.94
C THR A 247 -44.90 -19.59 -20.89
N HIS A 248 -44.47 -20.20 -19.79
CA HIS A 248 -43.69 -19.51 -18.74
C HIS A 248 -42.33 -18.97 -19.22
N ASP A 249 -41.94 -19.31 -20.46
CA ASP A 249 -40.74 -18.80 -21.13
C ASP A 249 -40.95 -17.44 -21.81
N ASN A 250 -42.19 -17.12 -22.16
CA ASN A 250 -42.52 -15.92 -22.92
C ASN A 250 -43.05 -14.83 -21.98
N ILE A 251 -42.14 -14.09 -21.36
CA ILE A 251 -42.49 -12.97 -20.48
C ILE A 251 -42.80 -11.73 -21.33
N VAL A 252 -44.06 -11.30 -21.28
CA VAL A 252 -44.59 -10.18 -22.08
C VAL A 252 -44.70 -8.88 -21.28
N GLY A 253 -44.50 -8.93 -19.96
CA GLY A 253 -44.55 -7.73 -19.12
C GLY A 253 -44.45 -8.01 -17.63
N MET A 254 -44.77 -6.99 -16.84
CA MET A 254 -44.77 -7.04 -15.37
C MET A 254 -46.02 -6.38 -14.80
N ILE A 255 -46.69 -7.06 -13.86
CA ILE A 255 -47.73 -6.48 -13.03
C ILE A 255 -47.13 -5.86 -11.77
N TYR A 256 -47.62 -4.68 -11.39
CA TYR A 256 -47.28 -4.00 -10.15
C TYR A 256 -48.51 -3.99 -9.25
N MET A 257 -48.41 -4.58 -8.06
CA MET A 257 -49.57 -4.71 -7.17
C MET A 257 -50.11 -3.36 -6.67
N LYS A 258 -49.26 -2.34 -6.59
CA LYS A 258 -49.70 -0.97 -6.28
C LYS A 258 -50.67 -0.39 -7.32
N ASP A 259 -50.63 -0.85 -8.57
CA ASP A 259 -51.53 -0.33 -9.61
C ASP A 259 -52.98 -0.76 -9.35
N PHE A 260 -53.19 -1.84 -8.59
CA PHE A 260 -54.51 -2.28 -8.11
C PHE A 260 -55.10 -1.37 -7.03
N LEU A 261 -54.26 -0.61 -6.32
CA LEU A 261 -54.71 0.35 -5.31
C LEU A 261 -54.99 1.73 -5.91
N VAL A 262 -54.21 2.12 -6.93
CA VAL A 262 -54.27 3.46 -7.53
C VAL A 262 -55.27 3.54 -8.67
N LYS A 263 -55.36 2.50 -9.51
CA LYS A 263 -56.33 2.45 -10.60
C LYS A 263 -57.62 1.83 -10.08
N SER A 264 -58.75 2.52 -10.22
CA SER A 264 -60.08 1.98 -9.88
C SER A 264 -60.50 0.89 -10.86
N ILE A 265 -59.86 -0.27 -10.74
CA ILE A 265 -60.07 -1.43 -11.59
C ILE A 265 -61.36 -2.12 -11.16
N LYS A 266 -62.32 -2.23 -12.08
CA LYS A 266 -63.50 -3.05 -11.88
C LYS A 266 -63.16 -4.50 -12.24
N ALA A 267 -63.47 -5.43 -11.35
CA ALA A 267 -63.18 -6.86 -11.54
C ALA A 267 -63.79 -7.42 -12.84
N GLU A 268 -64.94 -6.90 -13.26
CA GLU A 268 -65.70 -7.34 -14.44
C GLU A 268 -65.05 -6.95 -15.78
N SER A 269 -64.21 -5.91 -15.79
CA SER A 269 -63.52 -5.42 -17.00
C SER A 269 -62.01 -5.58 -16.91
N PHE A 270 -61.52 -6.36 -15.94
CA PHE A 270 -60.10 -6.54 -15.73
C PHE A 270 -59.51 -7.43 -16.82
N LYS A 271 -58.48 -6.93 -17.47
CA LYS A 271 -57.56 -7.71 -18.29
C LYS A 271 -56.14 -7.41 -17.84
N VAL A 272 -55.34 -8.46 -17.66
CA VAL A 272 -53.92 -8.32 -17.29
C VAL A 272 -53.19 -7.43 -18.31
N LYS A 273 -53.48 -7.60 -19.60
CA LYS A 273 -52.89 -6.81 -20.71
C LYS A 273 -53.03 -5.29 -20.55
N ASP A 274 -54.11 -4.81 -19.94
CA ASP A 274 -54.37 -3.37 -19.80
C ASP A 274 -53.58 -2.71 -18.64
N ILE A 275 -53.00 -3.54 -17.76
CA ILE A 275 -52.32 -3.12 -16.54
C ILE A 275 -50.86 -3.56 -16.53
N ALA A 276 -50.53 -4.64 -17.24
CA ALA A 276 -49.18 -5.09 -17.47
C ALA A 276 -48.36 -3.95 -18.11
N ARG A 277 -47.19 -3.69 -17.52
CA ARG A 277 -46.20 -2.78 -18.09
C ARG A 277 -45.29 -3.58 -19.00
N GLU A 278 -44.92 -3.01 -20.15
CA GLU A 278 -43.92 -3.63 -21.03
C GLU A 278 -42.62 -3.91 -20.24
N ALA A 279 -42.03 -5.07 -20.52
CA ALA A 279 -40.79 -5.54 -19.92
C ALA A 279 -39.57 -4.80 -20.47
#